data_AF-A0A950J4S7-F1
#
_entry.id   AF-A0A950J4S7-F1
#
_cell.length_a   1.000
_cell.length_b   1.000
_cell.length_c   1.000
_cell.angle_alpha   90.00
_cell.angle_beta   90.00
_cell.angle_gamma   90.00
#
_symmetry.space_group_name_H-M   'P 1'
#
loop_
_entity.id
_entity.type
_entity.pdbx_description
1 polymer ?
#
loop_
_entity_poly.entity_id
_entity_poly.type
_entity_poly.pdbx_seq_one_letter_code
_entity_poly.pdbx_strand_id
1 'polypeptide(L)' 'MAQFVAFARAGSMPAAAKALRVRQSTIDRGIAELGESLGRRLVEPHGGGCRQELQSTPG' A
#
# COMPACT_ATOMS: atom_id res chain seq x y z
N MET A 1 -6.12 0.07 11.36
CA MET A 1 -7.08 0.99 10.69
C MET A 1 -6.41 2.13 9.92
N ALA A 2 -5.49 2.91 10.52
CA ALA A 2 -4.85 4.04 9.82
C ALA A 2 -4.09 3.64 8.53
N GLN A 3 -3.49 2.45 8.49
CA GLN A 3 -2.79 1.94 7.30
C GLN A 3 -3.73 1.73 6.10
N PHE A 4 -4.92 1.16 6.34
CA PHE A 4 -5.91 0.92 5.30
C PHE A 4 -6.52 2.21 4.76
N VAL A 5 -6.82 3.17 5.64
CA VAL A 5 -7.32 4.50 5.21
C VAL A 5 -6.27 5.26 4.40
N ALA A 6 -5.00 5.20 4.81
CA ALA A 6 -3.90 5.78 4.04
C ALA A 6 -3.73 5.08 2.68
N PHE A 7 -3.86 3.75 2.63
CA PHE A 7 -3.86 2.98 1.38
C PHE A 7 -5.02 3.37 0.46
N ALA A 8 -6.25 3.42 0.99
CA ALA A 8 -7.43 3.80 0.22
C ALA A 8 -7.34 5.24 -0.33
N ARG A 9 -6.72 6.16 0.41
CA ARG A 9 -6.51 7.55 -0.03
C ARG A 9 -5.35 7.70 -1.01
N ALA A 10 -4.29 6.91 -0.84
CA ALA A 10 -3.08 7.01 -1.66
C ALA A 10 -3.14 6.15 -2.93
N GLY A 11 -4.07 5.19 -3.01
CA GLY A 11 -4.26 4.28 -4.14
C GLY A 11 -3.13 3.27 -4.36
N SER A 12 -2.07 3.30 -3.55
CA SER A 12 -0.96 2.36 -3.64
C SER A 12 -0.23 2.17 -2.30
N MET A 13 0.29 0.97 -2.05
CA MET A 13 1.12 0.64 -0.87
C MET A 13 2.32 1.58 -0.67
N PRO A 14 3.16 1.86 -1.69
CA PRO A 14 4.31 2.75 -1.50
C PRO A 14 3.90 4.21 -1.19
N ALA A 15 2.83 4.72 -1.79
CA ALA A 15 2.34 6.06 -1.47
C ALA A 15 1.77 6.13 -0.04
N ALA A 16 1.07 5.09 0.41
CA ALA A 16 0.58 4.99 1.79
C ALA A 16 1.72 4.88 2.82
N ALA A 17 2.76 4.09 2.52
CA ALA A 17 3.96 3.98 3.34
C ALA A 17 4.68 5.32 3.49
N LYS A 18 4.80 6.08 2.39
CA LYS A 18 5.37 7.43 2.39
C LYS A 18 4.53 8.42 3.21
N ALA A 19 3.20 8.38 3.05
CA ALA A 19 2.28 9.24 3.79
C ALA A 19 2.31 9.00 5.31
N LEU A 20 2.46 7.73 5.72
CA LEU A 20 2.53 7.34 7.13
C LEU A 20 3.98 7.34 7.69
N ARG A 21 5.00 7.57 6.86
CA ARG A 21 6.43 7.43 7.21
C ARG A 21 6.76 6.08 7.86
N VAL A 22 6.13 5.01 7.38
CA VAL A 22 6.37 3.64 7.85
C VAL A 22 6.93 2.78 6.72
N ARG A 23 7.45 1.60 7.07
CA ARG A 23 7.88 0.63 6.06
C ARG A 23 6.67 0.03 5.36
N GLN A 24 6.82 -0.34 4.10
CA GLN A 24 5.77 -0.99 3.32
C GLN A 24 5.26 -2.28 3.99
N SER A 25 6.15 -3.05 4.63
CA SER A 25 5.79 -4.25 5.40
C SER A 25 4.87 -3.96 6.60
N THR A 26 4.95 -2.76 7.19
CA THR A 26 4.06 -2.33 8.27
C THR A 26 2.65 -2.01 7.75
N ILE A 27 2.55 -1.51 6.52
CA ILE A 27 1.26 -1.28 5.84
C ILE A 27 0.65 -2.64 5.48
N ASP A 28 1.44 -3.51 4.84
CA ASP A 28 1.03 -4.83 4.37
C ASP A 28 0.48 -5.69 5.51
N ARG A 29 1.25 -5.80 6.60
CA ARG A 29 0.83 -6.52 7.80
C ARG A 29 -0.45 -5.95 8.42
N GLY A 30 -0.57 -4.62 8.51
CA GLY A 30 -1.76 -4.01 9.10
C GLY A 30 -3.03 -4.16 8.24
N ILE A 31 -2.88 -4.27 6.93
CA ILE A 31 -3.98 -4.55 6.01
C ILE A 31 -4.35 -6.04 6.07
N ALA A 32 -3.37 -6.93 6.15
CA ALA A 32 -3.61 -8.37 6.32
C ALA A 32 -4.33 -8.67 7.64
N GLU A 33 -3.84 -8.13 8.76
CA GLU A 33 -4.49 -8.27 10.09
C GLU A 33 -5.92 -7.72 10.08
N LEU A 34 -6.16 -6.62 9.35
CA LEU A 34 -7.50 -6.07 9.19
C LEU A 34 -8.41 -6.98 8.35
N GLY A 35 -7.88 -7.56 7.28
CA GLY A 35 -8.63 -8.50 6.44
C GLY A 35 -9.01 -9.77 7.19
N GLU A 36 -8.07 -10.34 7.95
CA GLU A 36 -8.32 -11.48 8.83
C GLU A 36 -9.40 -11.15 9.87
N SER A 37 -9.32 -9.98 10.52
CA SER A 37 -10.34 -9.54 11.48
C SER A 37 -11.74 -9.34 10.86
N LEU A 38 -11.82 -9.08 9.56
CA LEU A 38 -13.09 -8.90 8.83
C LEU A 38 -13.54 -10.20 8.13
N GLY A 39 -12.75 -11.28 8.22
CA GLY A 39 -12.99 -12.53 7.50
C GLY A 39 -12.95 -12.37 5.99
N ARG A 40 -12.28 -11.34 5.47
CA ARG A 40 -12.20 -11.05 4.02
C ARG A 40 -10.80 -10.60 3.63
N ARG A 41 -10.33 -11.08 2.47
CA ARG A 41 -9.10 -10.59 1.87
C ARG A 41 -9.35 -9.18 1.31
N LEU A 42 -8.78 -8.16 1.95
CA LEU A 42 -8.93 -6.75 1.53
C LEU A 42 -7.99 -6.34 0.41
N VAL A 43 -6.88 -7.05 0.27
CA VAL A 43 -5.89 -6.82 -0.77
C VAL A 43 -5.51 -8.17 -1.35
N GLU A 44 -5.74 -8.34 -2.65
CA GLU A 44 -5.11 -9.41 -3.39
C GLU A 44 -3.65 -9.03 -3.67
N PRO A 45 -2.68 -9.91 -3.35
CA PRO A 45 -1.30 -9.69 -3.74
C PRO A 45 -1.25 -9.66 -5.27
N HIS A 46 -1.27 -8.47 -5.85
CA HIS A 46 -0.96 -8.28 -7.25
C HIS A 46 0.54 -8.51 -7.39
N GLY A 47 0.90 -9.76 -7.72
CA GLY A 47 2.27 -10.21 -8.02
C GLY A 47 2.82 -9.63 -9.32
N GLY A 48 2.55 -8.36 -9.60
CA GLY A 48 3.01 -7.65 -10.78
C GLY A 48 3.34 -6.22 -10.36
N GLY A 49 4.62 -6.00 -10.04
CA GLY A 49 5.12 -4.73 -9.53
C GLY A 49 4.71 -3.54 -10.38
N CYS A 50 4.56 -2.38 -9.73
CA CYS A 50 4.38 -1.12 -10.42
C CYS A 50 5.68 -0.78 -11.16
N ARG A 51 5.67 -0.91 -12.48
CA ARG A 51 6.64 -0.26 -13.36
C ARG A 51 6.32 1.23 -13.36
N GLN A 52 7.12 2.01 -12.63
CA GLN A 52 7.09 3.47 -12.71
C GLN A 52 7.84 3.90 -13.98
N GLU A 53 7.15 3.91 -15.11
CA GLU A 53 7.53 4.83 -16.18
C GLU A 53 7.08 6.24 -15.71
N LEU A 54 7.87 7.27 -15.99
CA LEU A 54 7.67 8.69 -15.67
C LEU A 54 8.24 9.15 -14.32
N GLN A 55 9.56 9.40 -14.31
CA GLN A 55 10.05 10.78 -14.20
C GLN A 55 11.24 10.96 -15.18
N SER A 56 10.92 11.43 -16.38
CA SER A 56 11.90 12.08 -17.26
C SER A 56 12.42 13.31 -16.54
N THR A 57 13.66 13.25 -16.07
CA THR A 57 14.43 14.46 -15.74
C THR A 57 14.95 15.01 -17.07
N PRO A 58 14.54 16.20 -17.53
CA PRO A 58 15.21 16.84 -18.65
C PRO A 58 16.56 17.36 -18.14
N GLY A 59 17.63 16.93 -18.80
CA GLY A 59 18.95 17.54 -18.72
C GLY A 59 19.38 17.93 -20.13
#